data_AF-A0A925MCR1-F1
#
_entry.id   AF-A0A925MCR1-F1
#
_cell.length_a   1.000
_cell.length_b   1.000
_cell.length_c   1.000
_cell.angle_alpha   90.00
_cell.angle_beta   90.00
_cell.angle_gamma   90.00
#
_symmetry.space_group_name_H-M   'P 1'
#
loop_
_entity.id
_entity.type
_entity.pdbx_description
1 polymer ?
#
loop_
_entity_poly.entity_id
_entity_poly.type
_entity_poly.pdbx_seq_one_letter_code
_entity_poly.pdbx_strand_id
1 'polypeptide(L)'
;VLRHIEFPLWISAVGIPVFAVLGAWVSHHYFGVPWLLAFISLPLIFVLSIICANSMALTSWTPTGALSKITQFSMGAIDRTNPASNLIPAGMTAEIAANASNLLSDIKPGYMLGAKPRQQAVGHVIGVFSGALFCVPLFYLLFLPPDANGVRSTATIVSEQFGMPSALQWKGVAELIAKGVTTLPNSALISMVVAAVAALAIEGTKILTKGRFPLSAVAVGLGVVLPPEATFAMWIGAMMFWWMGRRHREPGTRGHTVWVEGYESICAGLISGAALVGIGNAIINVLL
;
A
#
# COMPACT_ATOMS: atom_id res chain seq x y z
N VAL A 1 -35.66 2.31 -10.62
CA VAL A 1 -34.83 1.16 -11.03
C VAL A 1 -33.41 1.25 -10.45
N LEU A 2 -32.72 2.39 -10.49
CA LEU A 2 -31.35 2.51 -9.94
C LEU A 2 -31.19 2.19 -8.43
N ARG A 3 -32.22 2.41 -7.60
CA ARG A 3 -32.23 2.12 -6.14
C ARG A 3 -31.86 0.68 -5.74
N HIS A 4 -32.08 -0.31 -6.60
CA HIS A 4 -31.72 -1.71 -6.31
C HIS A 4 -30.36 -2.13 -6.88
N ILE A 5 -29.71 -1.24 -7.64
CA ILE A 5 -28.41 -1.47 -8.29
C ILE A 5 -27.31 -0.74 -7.52
N GLU A 6 -27.59 0.49 -7.09
CA GLU A 6 -26.67 1.36 -6.35
C GLU A 6 -26.42 0.87 -4.91
N PHE A 7 -25.29 1.26 -4.36
CA PHE A 7 -24.98 0.99 -2.95
C PHE A 7 -25.86 1.89 -2.05
N PRO A 8 -26.62 1.34 -1.09
CA PRO A 8 -27.52 2.14 -0.27
C PRO A 8 -26.76 3.12 0.63
N LEU A 9 -26.93 4.42 0.39
CA LEU A 9 -26.21 5.48 1.13
C LEU A 9 -26.46 5.47 2.64
N TRP A 10 -27.61 4.94 3.09
CA TRP A 10 -27.88 4.80 4.52
C TRP A 10 -26.88 3.86 5.21
N ILE A 11 -26.35 2.86 4.50
CA ILE A 11 -25.32 1.95 5.02
C ILE A 11 -24.03 2.72 5.29
N SER A 12 -23.67 3.67 4.42
CA SER A 12 -22.54 4.56 4.67
C SER A 12 -22.84 5.54 5.81
N ALA A 13 -24.03 6.12 5.86
CA ALA A 13 -24.43 7.09 6.88
C ALA A 13 -24.42 6.49 8.30
N VAL A 14 -24.81 5.23 8.46
CA VAL A 14 -24.79 4.51 9.75
C VAL A 14 -23.45 3.80 9.97
N GLY A 15 -22.92 3.16 8.94
CA GLY A 15 -21.70 2.36 9.01
C GLY A 15 -20.47 3.19 9.34
N ILE A 16 -20.30 4.38 8.74
CA ILE A 16 -19.12 5.22 8.99
C ILE A 16 -19.02 5.58 10.48
N PRO A 17 -20.04 6.16 11.16
CA PRO A 17 -19.97 6.43 12.59
C PRO A 17 -19.73 5.18 13.44
N VAL A 18 -20.40 4.06 13.14
CA VAL A 18 -20.25 2.82 13.92
C VAL A 18 -18.84 2.27 13.80
N PHE A 19 -18.32 2.11 12.59
CA PHE A 19 -16.96 1.60 12.36
C PHE A 19 -15.88 2.60 12.78
N ALA A 20 -16.14 3.90 12.77
CA ALA A 20 -15.27 4.91 13.35
C ALA A 20 -15.10 4.72 14.86
N VAL A 21 -16.20 4.53 15.61
CA VAL A 21 -16.15 4.26 17.05
C VAL A 21 -15.49 2.91 17.33
N LEU A 22 -15.81 1.87 16.57
CA LEU A 22 -15.18 0.56 16.70
C LEU A 22 -13.67 0.61 16.40
N GLY A 23 -13.26 1.32 15.35
CA GLY A 23 -11.85 1.50 15.00
C GLY A 23 -11.09 2.27 16.08
N ALA A 24 -11.70 3.32 16.64
CA ALA A 24 -11.13 4.05 17.78
C ALA A 24 -11.02 3.16 19.03
N TRP A 25 -12.04 2.36 19.31
CA TRP A 25 -12.05 1.41 20.42
C TRP A 25 -10.95 0.35 20.29
N VAL A 26 -10.81 -0.29 19.12
CA VAL A 26 -9.75 -1.28 18.86
C VAL A 26 -8.37 -0.64 19.02
N SER A 27 -8.18 0.56 18.47
CA SER A 27 -6.92 1.30 18.57
C SER A 27 -6.54 1.61 20.02
N HIS A 28 -7.53 1.99 20.83
CA HIS A 28 -7.32 2.26 22.24
C HIS A 28 -7.06 0.97 23.04
N HIS A 29 -7.89 -0.05 22.87
CA HIS A 29 -7.87 -1.26 23.68
C HIS A 29 -6.61 -2.10 23.46
N TYR A 30 -6.20 -2.30 22.20
CA TYR A 30 -5.07 -3.17 21.87
C TYR A 30 -3.74 -2.44 21.78
N PHE A 31 -3.74 -1.15 21.43
CA PHE A 31 -2.50 -0.40 21.16
C PHE A 31 -2.31 0.81 22.07
N GLY A 32 -3.22 1.07 23.00
CA GLY A 32 -3.09 2.16 23.98
C GLY A 32 -3.18 3.56 23.38
N VAL A 33 -3.74 3.71 22.17
CA VAL A 33 -3.93 5.02 21.55
C VAL A 33 -4.96 5.81 22.36
N PRO A 34 -4.66 7.03 22.84
CA PRO A 34 -5.65 7.86 23.52
C PRO A 34 -6.89 8.08 22.66
N TRP A 35 -8.08 7.91 23.25
CA TRP A 35 -9.37 8.07 22.54
C TRP A 35 -9.46 9.39 21.77
N LEU A 36 -8.98 10.48 22.37
CA LEU A 36 -8.97 11.79 21.75
C LEU A 36 -8.18 11.79 20.43
N LEU A 37 -7.00 11.17 20.40
CA LEU A 37 -6.18 11.08 19.19
C LEU A 37 -6.81 10.18 18.13
N ALA A 38 -7.39 9.05 18.56
CA ALA A 38 -8.13 8.18 17.66
C ALA A 38 -9.29 8.96 16.99
N PHE A 39 -10.07 9.72 17.75
CA PHE A 39 -11.17 10.52 17.20
C PHE A 39 -10.72 11.70 16.35
N ILE A 40 -9.68 12.43 16.75
CA ILE A 40 -9.12 13.55 15.96
C ILE A 40 -8.55 13.06 14.63
N SER A 41 -8.05 11.82 14.58
CA SER A 41 -7.54 11.24 13.33
C SER A 41 -8.61 10.96 12.29
N LEU A 42 -9.86 10.68 12.69
CA LEU A 42 -10.93 10.27 11.78
C LEU A 42 -11.33 11.33 10.74
N PRO A 43 -11.54 12.62 11.11
CA PRO A 43 -11.76 13.67 10.12
C PRO A 43 -10.60 13.81 9.12
N LEU A 44 -9.35 13.67 9.61
CA LEU A 44 -8.17 13.73 8.76
C LEU A 44 -8.13 12.54 7.80
N ILE A 45 -8.39 11.32 8.29
CA ILE A 45 -8.53 10.10 7.49
C ILE A 45 -9.55 10.33 6.38
N PHE A 46 -10.74 10.83 6.71
CA PHE A 46 -11.80 11.06 5.73
C PHE A 46 -11.35 11.99 4.59
N VAL A 47 -10.73 13.13 4.92
CA VAL A 47 -10.22 14.08 3.92
C VAL A 47 -9.14 13.43 3.06
N LEU A 48 -8.19 12.74 3.66
CA LEU A 48 -7.09 12.08 2.95
C LEU A 48 -7.59 10.93 2.07
N SER A 49 -8.62 10.19 2.48
CA SER A 49 -9.25 9.15 1.66
C SER A 49 -9.91 9.73 0.41
N ILE A 50 -10.55 10.91 0.49
CA ILE A 50 -11.10 11.59 -0.69
C ILE A 50 -9.98 12.00 -1.66
N ILE A 51 -8.89 12.57 -1.13
CA ILE A 51 -7.72 12.93 -1.95
C ILE A 51 -7.11 11.70 -2.62
N CYS A 52 -7.01 10.58 -1.89
CA CYS A 52 -6.52 9.31 -2.43
C CYS A 52 -7.42 8.79 -3.56
N ALA A 53 -8.74 8.79 -3.36
CA ALA A 53 -9.69 8.34 -4.36
C ALA A 53 -9.65 9.22 -5.62
N ASN A 54 -9.48 10.54 -5.46
CA ASN A 54 -9.31 11.46 -6.58
C ASN A 54 -8.00 11.20 -7.33
N SER A 55 -6.89 11.02 -6.61
CA SER A 55 -5.61 10.62 -7.20
C SER A 55 -5.76 9.33 -7.99
N MET A 56 -6.37 8.30 -7.41
CA MET A 56 -6.61 7.03 -8.09
C MET A 56 -7.42 7.22 -9.38
N ALA A 57 -8.47 8.02 -9.33
CA ALA A 57 -9.31 8.29 -10.50
C ALA A 57 -8.56 9.03 -11.62
N LEU A 58 -7.60 9.90 -11.29
CA LEU A 58 -6.85 10.69 -12.27
C LEU A 58 -5.59 10.01 -12.80
N THR A 59 -4.92 9.21 -11.97
CA THR A 59 -3.58 8.69 -12.27
C THR A 59 -3.47 7.17 -12.24
N SER A 60 -4.57 6.47 -11.90
CA SER A 60 -4.58 5.02 -11.66
C SER A 60 -3.57 4.59 -10.58
N TRP A 61 -3.24 5.50 -9.65
CA TRP A 61 -2.29 5.25 -8.57
C TRP A 61 -2.80 5.73 -7.21
N THR A 62 -2.68 4.87 -6.19
CA THR A 62 -3.03 5.15 -4.80
C THR A 62 -1.80 5.57 -3.99
N PRO A 63 -1.65 6.85 -3.61
CA PRO A 63 -0.48 7.33 -2.85
C PRO A 63 -0.59 7.00 -1.34
N THR A 64 -1.00 5.78 -1.00
CA THR A 64 -1.34 5.34 0.35
C THR A 64 -0.24 5.63 1.36
N GLY A 65 1.01 5.25 1.04
CA GLY A 65 2.14 5.44 1.95
C GLY A 65 2.58 6.90 2.12
N ALA A 66 2.28 7.79 1.17
CA ALA A 66 2.58 9.21 1.30
C ALA A 66 1.50 9.93 2.14
N LEU A 67 0.23 9.62 1.88
CA LEU A 67 -0.90 10.19 2.60
C LEU A 67 -0.95 9.72 4.06
N SER A 68 -0.64 8.45 4.33
CA SER A 68 -0.61 7.94 5.71
C SER A 68 0.45 8.63 6.58
N LYS A 69 1.60 8.99 5.99
CA LYS A 69 2.66 9.74 6.69
C LYS A 69 2.18 11.12 7.15
N ILE A 70 1.25 11.76 6.44
CA ILE A 70 0.64 13.01 6.91
C ILE A 70 -0.06 12.76 8.24
N THR A 71 -0.90 11.72 8.31
CA THR A 71 -1.56 11.35 9.58
C THR A 71 -0.54 10.97 10.65
N GLN A 72 0.51 10.22 10.27
CA GLN A 72 1.57 9.82 11.19
C GLN A 72 2.26 11.04 11.83
N PHE A 73 2.67 12.02 11.02
CA PHE A 73 3.27 13.25 11.53
C PHE A 73 2.28 14.11 12.30
N SER A 74 1.03 14.23 11.86
CA SER A 74 0.01 15.02 12.55
C SER A 74 -0.29 14.47 13.94
N MET A 75 -0.55 13.17 14.07
CA MET A 75 -0.84 12.56 15.37
C MET A 75 0.42 12.48 16.24
N GLY A 76 1.56 12.18 15.62
CA GLY A 76 2.86 12.17 16.28
C GLY A 76 3.31 13.54 16.80
N ALA A 77 2.87 14.63 16.17
CA ALA A 77 3.13 15.97 16.68
C ALA A 77 2.37 16.26 17.99
N ILE A 78 1.21 15.62 18.19
CA ILE A 78 0.38 15.76 19.40
C ILE A 78 0.89 14.83 20.51
N ASP A 79 1.22 13.58 20.19
CA ASP A 79 1.79 12.61 21.12
C ASP A 79 3.04 11.94 20.54
N ARG A 80 4.20 12.37 21.06
CA ARG A 80 5.52 11.84 20.71
C ARG A 80 5.95 10.67 21.59
N THR A 81 5.27 10.46 22.70
CA THR A 81 5.72 9.51 23.74
C THR A 81 5.27 8.09 23.45
N ASN A 82 4.12 7.93 22.78
CA ASN A 82 3.60 6.63 22.38
C ASN A 82 3.71 6.45 20.86
N PRO A 83 4.58 5.54 20.36
CA PRO A 83 4.67 5.23 18.94
C PRO A 83 3.34 4.76 18.33
N ALA A 84 2.47 4.09 19.10
CA ALA A 84 1.18 3.63 18.62
C ALA A 84 0.25 4.80 18.28
N SER A 85 0.34 5.92 19.01
CA SER A 85 -0.45 7.12 18.78
C SER A 85 -0.22 7.74 17.40
N ASN A 86 0.92 7.48 16.75
CA ASN A 86 1.15 7.88 15.37
C ASN A 86 0.99 6.75 14.36
N LEU A 87 1.49 5.54 14.67
CA LEU A 87 1.48 4.41 13.73
C LEU A 87 0.08 3.88 13.45
N ILE A 88 -0.75 3.72 14.47
CA ILE A 88 -2.06 3.09 14.33
C ILE A 88 -3.03 3.99 13.56
N PRO A 89 -3.20 5.29 13.89
CA PRO A 89 -4.01 6.18 13.07
C PRO A 89 -3.51 6.30 11.63
N ALA A 90 -2.19 6.35 11.41
CA ALA A 90 -1.62 6.37 10.07
C ALA A 90 -1.91 5.08 9.29
N GLY A 91 -1.85 3.93 9.96
CA GLY A 91 -2.23 2.64 9.40
C GLY A 91 -3.71 2.61 9.02
N MET A 92 -4.59 3.14 9.87
CA MET A 92 -6.00 3.32 9.54
C MET A 92 -6.18 4.20 8.30
N THR A 93 -5.47 5.33 8.19
CA THR A 93 -5.50 6.17 6.98
C THR A 93 -5.10 5.37 5.74
N ALA A 94 -4.02 4.60 5.83
CA ALA A 94 -3.52 3.80 4.71
C ALA A 94 -4.58 2.79 4.25
N GLU A 95 -5.08 1.97 5.16
CA GLU A 95 -6.03 0.91 4.82
C GLU A 95 -7.37 1.47 4.34
N ILE A 96 -7.92 2.49 5.01
CA ILE A 96 -9.20 3.09 4.61
C ILE A 96 -9.08 3.76 3.24
N ALA A 97 -8.02 4.54 3.01
CA ALA A 97 -7.79 5.20 1.72
C ALA A 97 -7.53 4.19 0.59
N ALA A 98 -6.74 3.14 0.84
CA ALA A 98 -6.46 2.11 -0.15
C ALA A 98 -7.73 1.33 -0.52
N ASN A 99 -8.51 0.89 0.46
CA ASN A 99 -9.75 0.15 0.21
C ASN A 99 -10.79 1.01 -0.52
N ALA A 100 -10.93 2.29 -0.16
CA ALA A 100 -11.83 3.20 -0.85
C ALA A 100 -11.45 3.40 -2.32
N SER A 101 -10.15 3.56 -2.60
CA SER A 101 -9.64 3.72 -3.96
C SER A 101 -9.73 2.44 -4.79
N ASN A 102 -9.44 1.28 -4.21
CA ASN A 102 -9.57 -0.02 -4.90
C ASN A 102 -11.03 -0.27 -5.30
N LEU A 103 -11.99 0.01 -4.40
CA LEU A 103 -13.41 -0.10 -4.72
C LEU A 103 -13.82 0.78 -5.91
N LEU A 104 -13.20 1.95 -6.10
CA LEU A 104 -13.45 2.81 -7.25
C LEU A 104 -12.99 2.15 -8.56
N SER A 105 -11.84 1.47 -8.52
CA SER A 105 -11.28 0.71 -9.64
C SER A 105 -12.03 -0.59 -9.95
N ASP A 106 -12.75 -1.14 -9.00
CA ASP A 106 -13.57 -2.35 -9.22
C ASP A 106 -15.00 -1.98 -9.67
N ILE A 107 -15.67 -1.10 -8.92
CA ILE A 107 -17.08 -0.77 -9.12
C ILE A 107 -17.32 -0.19 -10.51
N LYS A 108 -16.45 0.71 -10.99
CA LYS A 108 -16.69 1.41 -12.25
C LYS A 108 -16.55 0.47 -13.46
N PRO A 109 -15.43 -0.26 -13.67
CA PRO A 109 -15.33 -1.25 -14.74
C PRO A 109 -16.36 -2.38 -14.58
N GLY A 110 -16.57 -2.88 -13.37
CA GLY A 110 -17.58 -3.91 -13.11
C GLY A 110 -18.98 -3.44 -13.53
N TYR A 111 -19.35 -2.20 -13.23
CA TYR A 111 -20.61 -1.61 -13.69
C TYR A 111 -20.68 -1.49 -15.22
N MET A 112 -19.58 -1.11 -15.88
CA MET A 112 -19.50 -1.04 -17.34
C MET A 112 -19.65 -2.42 -18.02
N LEU A 113 -19.26 -3.49 -17.33
CA LEU A 113 -19.45 -4.88 -17.75
C LEU A 113 -20.80 -5.49 -17.31
N GLY A 114 -21.68 -4.70 -16.69
CA GLY A 114 -23.02 -5.12 -16.26
C GLY A 114 -23.12 -5.72 -14.86
N ALA A 115 -22.04 -5.72 -14.07
CA ALA A 115 -22.09 -6.16 -12.67
C ALA A 115 -22.78 -5.12 -11.77
N LYS A 116 -23.46 -5.60 -10.71
CA LYS A 116 -24.18 -4.74 -9.77
C LYS A 116 -23.22 -4.21 -8.67
N PRO A 117 -23.05 -2.88 -8.50
CA PRO A 117 -22.17 -2.29 -7.49
C PRO A 117 -22.40 -2.82 -6.08
N ARG A 118 -23.67 -3.07 -5.71
CA ARG A 118 -24.02 -3.65 -4.40
C ARG A 118 -23.38 -5.02 -4.18
N GLN A 119 -23.34 -5.88 -5.19
CA GLN A 119 -22.74 -7.22 -5.07
C GLN A 119 -21.21 -7.13 -4.98
N GLN A 120 -20.61 -6.19 -5.71
CA GLN A 120 -19.17 -5.94 -5.65
C GLN A 120 -18.73 -5.45 -4.25
N ALA A 121 -19.48 -4.53 -3.65
CA ALA A 121 -19.21 -4.08 -2.28
C ALA A 121 -19.33 -5.21 -1.24
N VAL A 122 -20.33 -6.10 -1.38
CA VAL A 122 -20.45 -7.29 -0.52
C VAL A 122 -19.29 -8.25 -0.75
N GLY A 123 -18.90 -8.48 -2.00
CA GLY A 123 -17.72 -9.29 -2.36
C GLY A 123 -16.44 -8.76 -1.73
N HIS A 124 -16.25 -7.43 -1.75
CA HIS A 124 -15.12 -6.76 -1.10
C HIS A 124 -15.07 -7.04 0.40
N VAL A 125 -16.22 -6.92 1.09
CA VAL A 125 -16.31 -7.22 2.52
C VAL A 125 -15.99 -8.69 2.80
N ILE A 126 -16.53 -9.63 2.02
CA ILE A 126 -16.22 -11.06 2.14
C ILE A 126 -14.72 -11.30 1.94
N GLY A 127 -14.10 -10.64 0.97
CA GLY A 127 -12.67 -10.70 0.70
C GLY A 127 -11.83 -10.22 1.88
N VAL A 128 -12.19 -9.07 2.48
CA VAL A 128 -11.52 -8.53 3.66
C VAL A 128 -11.62 -9.50 4.84
N PHE A 129 -12.81 -10.04 5.12
CA PHE A 129 -13.00 -11.01 6.21
C PHE A 129 -12.22 -12.31 5.97
N SER A 130 -12.27 -12.85 4.76
CA SER A 130 -11.54 -14.07 4.40
C SER A 130 -10.03 -13.85 4.50
N GLY A 131 -9.54 -12.72 3.97
CA GLY A 131 -8.15 -12.32 4.08
C GLY A 131 -7.70 -12.22 5.54
N ALA A 132 -8.47 -11.53 6.39
CA ALA A 132 -8.17 -11.46 7.81
C ALA A 132 -8.14 -12.85 8.49
N LEU A 133 -9.10 -13.73 8.16
CA LEU A 133 -9.21 -15.07 8.73
C LEU A 133 -7.99 -15.95 8.42
N PHE A 134 -7.44 -15.87 7.21
CA PHE A 134 -6.31 -16.72 6.78
C PHE A 134 -4.95 -16.05 6.95
N CYS A 135 -4.82 -14.75 6.66
CA CYS A 135 -3.55 -14.05 6.74
C CYS A 135 -3.08 -13.86 8.19
N VAL A 136 -3.99 -13.68 9.16
CA VAL A 136 -3.58 -13.49 10.57
C VAL A 136 -2.93 -14.75 11.13
N PRO A 137 -3.53 -15.96 11.09
CA PRO A 137 -2.85 -17.18 11.54
C PRO A 137 -1.55 -17.45 10.78
N LEU A 138 -1.56 -17.25 9.46
CA LEU A 138 -0.36 -17.45 8.64
C LEU A 138 0.78 -16.51 9.06
N PHE A 139 0.47 -15.26 9.39
CA PHE A 139 1.45 -14.30 9.88
C PHE A 139 2.11 -14.78 11.18
N TYR A 140 1.33 -15.30 12.14
CA TYR A 140 1.88 -15.85 13.38
C TYR A 140 2.72 -17.11 13.13
N LEU A 141 2.33 -17.98 12.20
CA LEU A 141 3.08 -19.20 11.90
C LEU A 141 4.40 -18.91 11.18
N LEU A 142 4.40 -17.96 10.25
CA LEU A 142 5.55 -17.69 9.39
C LEU A 142 6.54 -16.69 10.01
N PHE A 143 6.04 -15.66 10.70
CA PHE A 143 6.87 -14.55 11.16
C PHE A 143 7.02 -14.46 12.67
N LEU A 144 6.13 -15.09 13.46
CA LEU A 144 6.25 -15.18 14.92
C LEU A 144 6.19 -16.65 15.40
N PRO A 145 7.07 -17.54 14.91
CA PRO A 145 7.16 -18.88 15.46
C PRO A 145 7.51 -18.81 16.95
N PRO A 146 6.89 -19.65 17.80
CA PRO A 146 7.27 -19.73 19.21
C PRO A 146 8.70 -20.26 19.33
N ASP A 147 9.50 -19.66 20.20
CA ASP A 147 10.82 -20.18 20.55
C ASP A 147 10.70 -21.48 21.39
N ALA A 148 11.84 -22.06 21.77
CA ALA A 148 11.88 -23.30 22.57
C ALA A 148 11.15 -23.18 23.94
N ASN A 149 10.92 -21.96 24.42
CA ASN A 149 10.20 -21.67 25.66
C ASN A 149 8.72 -21.29 25.41
N GLY A 150 8.25 -21.36 24.16
CA GLY A 150 6.90 -20.99 23.76
C GLY A 150 6.67 -19.48 23.60
N VAL A 151 7.72 -18.66 23.72
CA VAL A 151 7.63 -17.20 23.63
C VAL A 151 7.74 -16.77 22.18
N ARG A 152 6.83 -15.89 21.74
CA ARG A 152 6.87 -15.28 20.41
C ARG A 152 7.58 -13.94 20.49
N SER A 153 8.65 -13.78 19.72
CA SER A 153 9.43 -12.54 19.67
C SER A 153 9.27 -11.85 18.33
N THR A 154 9.10 -10.52 18.35
CA THR A 154 9.10 -9.70 17.13
C THR A 154 10.51 -9.41 16.62
N ALA A 155 11.55 -9.75 17.38
CA ALA A 155 12.94 -9.47 17.01
C ALA A 155 13.40 -10.27 15.77
N THR A 156 12.77 -11.41 15.51
CA THR A 156 13.10 -12.30 14.39
C THR A 156 12.29 -12.02 13.12
N ILE A 157 11.35 -11.06 13.16
CA ILE A 157 10.49 -10.72 12.01
C ILE A 157 11.31 -10.16 10.85
N VAL A 158 12.36 -9.38 11.15
CA VAL A 158 13.28 -8.84 10.16
C VAL A 158 14.46 -9.80 10.06
N SER A 159 14.60 -10.46 8.92
CA SER A 159 15.68 -11.39 8.62
C SER A 159 16.23 -11.16 7.22
N GLU A 160 17.35 -11.80 6.87
CA GLU A 160 17.87 -11.75 5.49
C GLU A 160 16.87 -12.30 4.48
N GLN A 161 16.07 -13.29 4.89
CA GLN A 161 15.00 -13.85 4.06
C GLN A 161 13.80 -12.90 3.97
N PHE A 162 13.50 -12.15 5.03
CA PHE A 162 12.35 -11.25 5.13
C PHE A 162 12.77 -9.85 5.59
N GLY A 163 13.23 -9.02 4.65
CA GLY A 163 13.74 -7.68 4.96
C GLY A 163 12.69 -6.66 5.44
N MET A 164 11.39 -6.91 5.23
CA MET A 164 10.27 -6.05 5.66
C MET A 164 10.48 -4.53 5.43
N PRO A 165 10.91 -4.08 4.22
CA PRO A 165 11.38 -2.71 4.00
C PRO A 165 10.32 -1.65 4.31
N SER A 166 9.07 -1.91 3.96
CA SER A 166 7.95 -1.00 4.24
C SER A 166 7.73 -0.83 5.75
N ALA A 167 7.78 -1.91 6.54
CA ALA A 167 7.61 -1.83 7.99
C ALA A 167 8.76 -1.03 8.65
N LEU A 168 9.99 -1.22 8.17
CA LEU A 168 11.16 -0.47 8.63
C LEU A 168 11.03 1.03 8.35
N GLN A 169 10.49 1.42 7.19
CA GLN A 169 10.24 2.84 6.90
C GLN A 169 9.25 3.46 7.88
N TRP A 170 8.14 2.78 8.16
CA TRP A 170 7.12 3.27 9.08
C TRP A 170 7.64 3.38 10.51
N LYS A 171 8.40 2.36 10.96
CA LYS A 171 9.12 2.37 12.23
C LYS A 171 10.11 3.53 12.29
N GLY A 172 10.91 3.75 11.25
CA GLY A 172 11.89 4.83 11.19
C GLY A 172 11.25 6.21 11.33
N VAL A 173 10.09 6.44 10.69
CA VAL A 173 9.32 7.69 10.87
C VAL A 173 8.79 7.81 12.29
N ALA A 174 8.27 6.73 12.88
CA ALA A 174 7.79 6.74 14.27
C ALA A 174 8.91 7.04 15.26
N GLU A 175 10.10 6.45 15.08
CA GLU A 175 11.29 6.72 15.90
C GLU A 175 11.77 8.15 15.73
N LEU A 176 11.76 8.69 14.51
CA LEU A 176 12.11 10.08 14.22
C LEU A 176 11.18 11.06 14.95
N ILE A 177 9.88 10.79 14.96
CA ILE A 177 8.88 11.58 15.69
C ILE A 177 9.12 11.51 17.20
N ALA A 178 9.36 10.31 17.73
CA ALA A 178 9.48 10.09 19.17
C ALA A 178 10.78 10.64 19.76
N LYS A 179 11.91 10.39 19.09
CA LYS A 179 13.26 10.73 19.57
C LYS A 179 13.78 12.06 19.01
N GLY A 180 13.12 12.60 17.99
CA GLY A 180 13.55 13.80 17.29
C GLY A 180 14.75 13.57 16.37
N VAL A 181 14.97 14.54 15.49
CA VAL A 181 15.99 14.52 14.43
C VAL A 181 17.42 14.42 14.98
N THR A 182 17.64 14.89 16.21
CA THR A 182 18.95 14.91 16.88
C THR A 182 19.50 13.54 17.26
N THR A 183 18.66 12.51 17.26
CA THR A 183 19.08 11.14 17.56
C THR A 183 19.48 10.33 16.32
N LEU A 184 19.27 10.89 15.12
CA LEU A 184 19.71 10.27 13.89
C LEU A 184 21.23 10.43 13.72
N PRO A 185 21.93 9.38 13.24
CA PRO A 185 23.32 9.51 12.84
C PRO A 185 23.50 10.65 11.83
N ASN A 186 24.58 11.42 11.96
CA ASN A 186 24.88 12.52 11.05
C ASN A 186 24.90 12.08 9.58
N SER A 187 25.35 10.84 9.30
CA SER A 187 25.30 10.24 7.97
C SER A 187 23.87 10.12 7.43
N ALA A 188 22.90 9.69 8.24
CA ALA A 188 21.49 9.59 7.84
C ALA A 188 20.88 10.97 7.54
N LEU A 189 21.24 11.98 8.33
CA LEU A 189 20.82 13.36 8.08
C LEU A 189 21.36 13.89 6.75
N ILE A 190 22.65 13.67 6.47
CA ILE A 190 23.27 14.06 5.20
C ILE A 190 22.59 13.31 4.05
N SER A 191 22.38 12.01 4.16
CA SER A 191 21.68 11.21 3.13
C SER A 191 20.27 11.71 2.86
N MET A 192 19.51 12.08 3.89
CA MET A 192 18.18 12.68 3.73
C MET A 192 18.23 14.00 2.98
N VAL A 193 19.16 14.89 3.32
CA VAL A 193 19.31 16.19 2.64
C VAL A 193 19.72 15.99 1.19
N VAL A 194 20.71 15.14 0.92
CA VAL A 194 21.14 14.82 -0.44
C VAL A 194 20.00 14.21 -1.25
N ALA A 195 19.25 13.27 -0.68
CA ALA A 195 18.09 12.67 -1.35
C ALA A 195 16.98 13.69 -1.62
N ALA A 196 16.69 14.60 -0.67
CA ALA A 196 15.70 15.65 -0.85
C ALA A 196 16.12 16.64 -1.95
N VAL A 197 17.38 17.09 -1.94
CA VAL A 197 17.92 17.98 -2.98
C VAL A 197 17.93 17.30 -4.35
N ALA A 198 18.34 16.04 -4.43
CA ALA A 198 18.30 15.28 -5.67
C ALA A 198 16.87 15.09 -6.19
N ALA A 199 15.91 14.79 -5.31
CA ALA A 199 14.50 14.67 -5.68
C ALA A 199 13.93 16.00 -6.20
N LEU A 200 14.22 17.12 -5.52
CA LEU A 200 13.82 18.46 -5.96
C LEU A 200 14.49 18.84 -7.28
N ALA A 201 15.75 18.49 -7.48
CA ALA A 201 16.45 18.72 -8.74
C ALA A 201 15.81 17.94 -9.89
N ILE A 202 15.53 16.65 -9.70
CA ILE A 202 14.86 15.78 -10.69
C ILE A 202 13.47 16.32 -11.03
N GLU A 203 12.65 16.64 -10.02
CA GLU A 203 11.30 17.14 -10.26
C GLU A 203 11.31 18.55 -10.90
N GLY A 204 12.23 19.42 -10.46
CA GLY A 204 12.46 20.72 -11.06
C GLY A 204 12.89 20.64 -12.53
N THR A 205 13.80 19.72 -12.87
CA THR A 205 14.17 19.48 -14.28
C THR A 205 13.01 18.91 -15.08
N LYS A 206 12.20 18.02 -14.50
CA LYS A 206 11.01 17.47 -15.15
C LYS A 206 9.98 18.56 -15.45
N ILE A 207 9.75 19.49 -14.53
CA ILE A 207 8.87 20.66 -14.75
C ILE A 207 9.44 21.55 -15.85
N LEU A 208 10.74 21.91 -15.78
CA LEU A 208 11.39 22.77 -16.77
C LEU A 208 11.37 22.17 -18.18
N THR A 209 11.52 20.85 -18.28
CA THR A 209 11.51 20.10 -19.54
C THR A 209 10.10 19.73 -20.02
N LYS A 210 9.04 20.21 -19.35
CA LYS A 210 7.63 19.87 -19.63
C LYS A 210 7.40 18.35 -19.69
N GLY A 211 8.01 17.62 -18.77
CA GLY A 211 7.88 16.16 -18.64
C GLY A 211 8.76 15.33 -19.58
N ARG A 212 9.69 15.93 -20.33
CA ARG A 212 10.59 15.19 -21.23
C ARG A 212 11.77 14.53 -20.52
N PHE A 213 12.09 14.94 -19.30
CA PHE A 213 13.16 14.32 -18.52
C PHE A 213 12.77 12.90 -18.08
N PRO A 214 13.58 11.86 -18.39
CA PRO A 214 13.18 10.47 -18.23
C PRO A 214 13.26 9.95 -16.79
N LEU A 215 13.94 10.67 -15.87
CA LEU A 215 14.07 10.22 -14.50
C LEU A 215 12.86 10.61 -13.65
N SER A 216 12.51 9.71 -12.74
CA SER A 216 11.45 9.90 -11.75
C SER A 216 12.06 9.77 -10.36
N ALA A 217 11.93 10.81 -9.54
CA ALA A 217 12.40 10.78 -8.15
C ALA A 217 11.73 9.65 -7.36
N VAL A 218 10.45 9.36 -7.64
CA VAL A 218 9.71 8.26 -7.02
C VAL A 218 10.28 6.90 -7.44
N ALA A 219 10.60 6.71 -8.72
CA ALA A 219 11.17 5.44 -9.21
C ALA A 219 12.57 5.18 -8.62
N VAL A 220 13.40 6.23 -8.51
CA VAL A 220 14.72 6.15 -7.87
C VAL A 220 14.56 5.81 -6.38
N GLY A 221 13.65 6.48 -5.67
CA GLY A 221 13.37 6.17 -4.27
C GLY A 221 12.87 4.73 -4.05
N LEU A 222 12.00 4.24 -4.93
CA LEU A 222 11.52 2.85 -4.88
C LEU A 222 12.67 1.86 -5.08
N GLY A 223 13.56 2.10 -6.05
CA GLY A 223 14.71 1.24 -6.34
C GLY A 223 15.74 1.17 -5.20
N VAL A 224 15.88 2.23 -4.40
CA VAL A 224 16.76 2.23 -3.21
C VAL A 224 16.20 1.37 -2.07
N VAL A 225 14.89 1.18 -2.03
CA VAL A 225 14.18 0.49 -0.93
C VAL A 225 13.97 -0.99 -1.23
N LEU A 226 13.79 -1.33 -2.51
CA LEU A 226 13.52 -2.70 -2.93
C LEU A 226 14.82 -3.53 -3.00
N PRO A 227 14.75 -4.85 -2.76
CA PRO A 227 15.87 -5.75 -3.00
C PRO A 227 16.44 -5.57 -4.41
N PRO A 228 17.77 -5.56 -4.60
CA PRO A 228 18.39 -5.38 -5.90
C PRO A 228 17.88 -6.34 -6.97
N GLU A 229 17.62 -7.59 -6.59
CA GLU A 229 17.12 -8.66 -7.47
C GLU A 229 15.71 -8.35 -7.97
N ALA A 230 14.85 -7.85 -7.08
CA ALA A 230 13.49 -7.45 -7.43
C ALA A 230 13.49 -6.24 -8.38
N THR A 231 14.31 -5.23 -8.09
CA THR A 231 14.48 -4.04 -8.95
C THR A 231 15.00 -4.43 -10.34
N PHE A 232 15.97 -5.36 -10.39
CA PHE A 232 16.50 -5.86 -11.65
C PHE A 232 15.46 -6.65 -12.45
N ALA A 233 14.70 -7.55 -11.82
CA ALA A 233 13.62 -8.28 -12.47
C ALA A 233 12.52 -7.35 -13.02
N MET A 234 12.13 -6.33 -12.24
CA MET A 234 11.19 -5.29 -12.70
C MET A 234 11.73 -4.55 -13.93
N TRP A 235 13.02 -4.20 -13.92
CA TRP A 235 13.67 -3.54 -15.05
C TRP A 235 13.71 -4.41 -16.30
N ILE A 236 14.01 -5.72 -16.17
CA ILE A 236 13.96 -6.67 -17.29
C ILE A 236 12.56 -6.71 -17.90
N GLY A 237 11.52 -6.86 -17.05
CA GLY A 237 10.13 -6.88 -17.51
C GLY A 237 9.75 -5.60 -18.25
N ALA A 238 10.06 -4.44 -17.66
CA ALA A 238 9.80 -3.14 -18.27
C ALA A 238 10.55 -2.95 -19.60
N MET A 239 11.82 -3.36 -19.66
CA MET A 239 12.63 -3.29 -20.88
C MET A 239 12.06 -4.19 -21.98
N MET A 240 11.63 -5.40 -21.65
CA MET A 240 11.02 -6.33 -22.60
C MET A 240 9.75 -5.73 -23.23
N PHE A 241 8.83 -5.20 -22.42
CA PHE A 241 7.62 -4.57 -22.94
C PHE A 241 7.91 -3.29 -23.70
N TRP A 242 8.87 -2.48 -23.27
CA TRP A 242 9.31 -1.31 -24.01
C TRP A 242 9.88 -1.66 -25.39
N TRP A 243 10.70 -2.71 -25.46
CA TRP A 243 11.23 -3.22 -26.72
C TRP A 243 10.12 -3.76 -27.63
N MET A 244 9.21 -4.56 -27.08
CA MET A 244 8.09 -5.11 -27.85
C MET A 244 7.14 -4.01 -28.34
N GLY A 245 6.91 -2.95 -27.56
CA GLY A 245 6.15 -1.78 -27.99
C GLY A 245 6.82 -1.00 -29.12
N ARG A 246 8.16 -1.01 -29.20
CA ARG A 246 8.87 -0.46 -30.36
C ARG A 246 8.81 -1.35 -31.60
N ARG A 247 8.73 -2.67 -31.42
CA ARG A 247 8.62 -3.63 -32.53
C ARG A 247 7.20 -3.70 -33.10
N HIS A 248 6.20 -3.63 -32.25
CA HIS A 248 4.78 -3.75 -32.61
C HIS A 248 4.07 -2.40 -32.42
N ARG A 249 4.36 -1.44 -33.30
CA ARG A 249 3.83 -0.06 -33.20
C ARG A 249 2.46 0.12 -33.88
N GLU A 250 2.10 -0.79 -34.78
CA GLU A 250 0.93 -0.64 -35.62
C GLU A 250 -0.33 -1.19 -34.93
N PRO A 251 -1.32 -0.34 -34.59
CA PRO A 251 -2.57 -0.76 -33.97
C PRO A 251 -3.33 -1.75 -34.84
N GLY A 252 -4.01 -2.72 -34.23
CA GLY A 252 -4.79 -3.75 -34.93
C GLY A 252 -3.98 -4.97 -35.40
N THR A 253 -2.66 -4.94 -35.30
CA THR A 253 -1.85 -6.15 -35.48
C THR A 253 -1.93 -7.06 -34.24
N ARG A 254 -1.90 -8.38 -34.43
CA ARG A 254 -1.87 -9.35 -33.31
C ARG A 254 -0.73 -9.08 -32.33
N GLY A 255 0.43 -8.63 -32.83
CA GLY A 255 1.58 -8.29 -31.99
C GLY A 255 1.33 -7.07 -31.10
N HIS A 256 0.66 -6.03 -31.61
CA HIS A 256 0.30 -4.85 -30.83
C HIS A 256 -0.72 -5.20 -29.74
N THR A 257 -1.76 -5.96 -30.08
CA THR A 257 -2.78 -6.34 -29.09
C THR A 257 -2.20 -7.21 -27.97
N VAL A 258 -1.31 -8.16 -28.28
CA VAL A 258 -0.73 -9.02 -27.24
C VAL A 258 0.28 -8.25 -26.37
N TRP A 259 1.23 -7.54 -26.97
CA TRP A 259 2.37 -6.98 -26.25
C TRP A 259 2.17 -5.54 -25.75
N VAL A 260 1.28 -4.76 -26.38
CA VAL A 260 1.08 -3.33 -26.07
C VAL A 260 -0.27 -3.07 -25.41
N GLU A 261 -1.33 -3.76 -25.81
CA GLU A 261 -2.64 -3.66 -25.13
C GLU A 261 -2.78 -4.70 -24.01
N GLY A 262 -2.20 -5.89 -24.21
CA GLY A 262 -2.30 -7.04 -23.30
C GLY A 262 -1.24 -7.12 -22.21
N TYR A 263 -0.28 -6.18 -22.12
CA TYR A 263 0.83 -6.29 -21.16
C TYR A 263 0.36 -6.39 -19.71
N GLU A 264 -0.70 -5.66 -19.32
CA GLU A 264 -1.28 -5.72 -17.97
C GLU A 264 -1.80 -7.12 -17.66
N SER A 265 -2.47 -7.76 -18.63
CA SER A 265 -2.98 -9.12 -18.50
C SER A 265 -1.86 -10.16 -18.44
N ILE A 266 -0.80 -9.98 -19.23
CA ILE A 266 0.38 -10.87 -19.20
C ILE A 266 1.08 -10.77 -17.84
N CYS A 267 1.32 -9.55 -17.35
CA CYS A 267 1.92 -9.32 -16.04
C CYS A 267 1.07 -9.92 -14.91
N ALA A 268 -0.25 -9.67 -14.92
CA ALA A 268 -1.17 -10.25 -13.94
C ALA A 268 -1.17 -11.79 -13.98
N GLY A 269 -1.16 -12.37 -15.17
CA GLY A 269 -1.09 -13.82 -15.38
C GLY A 269 0.21 -14.43 -14.87
N LEU A 270 1.35 -13.78 -15.10
CA LEU A 270 2.66 -14.24 -14.59
C LEU A 270 2.72 -14.21 -13.06
N ILE A 271 2.22 -13.13 -12.44
CA ILE A 271 2.16 -13.01 -10.97
C ILE A 271 1.26 -14.11 -10.39
N SER A 272 0.06 -14.30 -10.96
CA SER A 272 -0.86 -15.35 -10.54
C SER A 272 -0.26 -16.74 -10.72
N GLY A 273 0.42 -17.00 -11.84
CA GLY A 273 1.08 -18.28 -12.12
C GLY A 273 2.20 -18.59 -11.13
N ALA A 274 3.06 -17.59 -10.84
CA ALA A 274 4.13 -17.73 -9.86
C ALA A 274 3.58 -18.03 -8.45
N ALA A 275 2.49 -17.37 -8.05
CA ALA A 275 1.83 -17.63 -6.78
C ALA A 275 1.27 -19.06 -6.69
N LEU A 276 0.60 -19.54 -7.74
CA LEU A 276 0.05 -20.90 -7.80
C LEU A 276 1.16 -21.98 -7.74
N VAL A 277 2.25 -21.79 -8.48
CA VAL A 277 3.42 -22.68 -8.43
C VAL A 277 4.07 -22.64 -7.05
N GLY A 278 4.16 -21.47 -6.42
CA GLY A 278 4.67 -21.31 -5.06
C GLY A 278 3.84 -22.10 -4.04
N ILE A 279 2.51 -22.07 -4.15
CA ILE A 279 1.61 -22.89 -3.32
C ILE A 279 1.85 -24.38 -3.58
N GLY A 280 2.00 -24.79 -4.84
CA GLY A 280 2.31 -26.17 -5.21
C GLY A 280 3.63 -26.65 -4.58
N ASN A 281 4.69 -25.85 -4.68
CA ASN A 281 5.98 -26.15 -4.05
C ASN A 281 5.88 -26.25 -2.52
N ALA A 282 5.11 -25.36 -1.89
CA ALA A 282 4.90 -25.42 -0.45
C ALA A 282 4.20 -26.72 -0.02
N ILE A 283 3.20 -27.16 -0.79
CA ILE A 283 2.51 -28.44 -0.55
C ILE A 283 3.48 -29.61 -0.70
N ILE A 284 4.28 -29.64 -1.77
CA ILE A 284 5.26 -30.70 -2.02
C ILE A 284 6.28 -30.78 -0.88
N ASN A 285 6.85 -29.64 -0.45
CA ASN A 285 7.84 -29.59 0.63
C ASN A 285 7.29 -30.01 2.01
N VAL A 286 5.97 -29.98 2.21
CA VAL A 286 5.34 -30.43 3.45
C VAL A 286 5.00 -31.92 3.39
N LEU A 287 4.73 -32.46 2.20
CA LEU A 287 4.29 -33.85 1.99
C LEU A 287 5.44 -34.84 1.72
N LEU A 288 6.57 -34.36 1.21
CA LEU A 288 7.79 -35.15 0.95
C LEU A 288 8.89 -34.77 1.94
#